data_AF-A0A2N9EGL3-F1
#
_entry.id   AF-A0A2N9EGL3-F1
#
_cell.length_a   1.000
_cell.length_b   1.000
_cell.length_c   1.000
_cell.angle_alpha   90.00
_cell.angle_beta   90.00
_cell.angle_gamma   90.00
#
_symmetry.space_group_name_H-M   'P 1'
#
loop_
_entity.id
_entity.type
_entity.pdbx_description
1 polymer ?
#
loop_
_entity_poly.entity_id
_entity_poly.type
_entity_poly.pdbx_seq_one_letter_code
_entity_poly.pdbx_strand_id
1 'polypeptide(L)'
;MKIHASSVIDDEQYMDYFEEPDGNGKKPKGPPRSLDWENAWLLCMKMKYEKYWGNIEKMNLLLFVAIVLDPRYKMKYIVYWFNKWYAKPKAESMVENMRGAIDRLYAHYVIEFEIASSSTSVSVNGSCVTFDVASSSMSSASDTHDPWKSAVEEFQHHLA
;
A
#
# COMPACT_ATOMS: atom_id res chain seq x y z
N MET A 1 14.01 -13.95 -23.96
CA MET A 1 13.64 -13.75 -22.54
C MET A 1 13.44 -15.12 -21.90
N LYS A 2 14.26 -15.50 -20.92
CA LYS A 2 14.01 -16.70 -20.10
C LYS A 2 13.26 -16.26 -18.84
N ILE A 3 12.00 -16.65 -18.72
CA ILE A 3 11.26 -16.54 -17.46
C ILE A 3 11.50 -17.86 -16.73
N HIS A 4 12.18 -17.82 -15.59
CA HIS A 4 12.41 -18.98 -14.74
C HIS A 4 12.40 -18.56 -13.27
N ALA A 5 11.96 -19.51 -12.42
CA ALA A 5 11.97 -19.46 -10.96
C ALA A 5 11.06 -18.40 -10.28
N SER A 6 9.78 -18.73 -10.12
CA SER A 6 9.01 -18.38 -8.91
C SER A 6 7.87 -19.38 -8.60
N SER A 7 8.06 -20.66 -8.92
CA SER A 7 7.01 -21.70 -8.76
C SER A 7 7.52 -23.05 -8.23
N VAL A 8 8.77 -23.14 -7.75
CA VAL A 8 9.39 -24.42 -7.33
C VAL A 8 9.61 -24.49 -5.81
N ILE A 9 9.72 -23.34 -5.13
CA ILE A 9 10.09 -23.27 -3.70
C ILE A 9 8.91 -23.54 -2.77
N ASP A 10 7.67 -23.35 -3.24
CA ASP A 10 6.46 -23.50 -2.39
C ASP A 10 6.00 -24.98 -2.27
N ASP A 11 6.45 -25.89 -3.16
CA ASP A 11 6.01 -27.30 -3.21
C ASP A 11 6.89 -28.27 -2.39
N GLU A 12 8.20 -28.00 -2.26
CA GLU A 12 9.13 -28.91 -1.56
C GLU A 12 8.79 -29.04 -0.06
N GLN A 13 8.53 -27.91 0.61
CA GLN A 13 8.17 -27.90 2.03
C GLN A 13 6.76 -28.44 2.32
N TYR A 14 5.89 -28.52 1.31
CA TYR A 14 4.61 -29.23 1.43
C TYR A 14 4.84 -30.74 1.52
N MET A 15 5.75 -31.29 0.70
CA MET A 15 6.04 -32.73 0.69
C MET A 15 6.65 -33.21 2.01
N ASP A 16 7.56 -32.44 2.62
CA ASP A 16 8.17 -32.78 3.92
C ASP A 16 7.11 -33.13 4.99
N TYR A 17 6.01 -32.37 5.07
CA TYR A 17 4.93 -32.63 6.03
C TYR A 17 4.19 -33.97 5.78
N PHE A 18 4.07 -34.43 4.54
CA PHE A 18 3.51 -35.75 4.21
C PHE A 18 4.54 -36.89 4.34
N GLU A 19 5.83 -36.55 4.40
CA GLU A 19 6.91 -37.50 4.64
C GLU A 19 7.27 -37.68 6.12
N GLU A 20 6.74 -36.83 7.02
CA GLU A 20 6.89 -37.00 8.47
C GLU A 20 6.43 -38.42 8.91
N PRO A 21 7.31 -39.20 9.56
CA PRO A 21 6.91 -40.50 10.09
C PRO A 21 5.92 -40.30 11.23
N ASP A 22 4.92 -41.17 11.31
CA ASP A 22 4.05 -41.22 12.47
C ASP A 22 4.85 -41.49 13.76
N GLY A 23 4.24 -41.32 14.94
CA GLY A 23 4.87 -41.63 16.23
C GLY A 23 5.31 -43.09 16.42
N ASN A 24 5.15 -43.93 15.39
CA ASN A 24 5.53 -45.33 15.29
C ASN A 24 6.61 -45.57 14.19
N GLY A 25 7.18 -44.51 13.63
CA GLY A 25 8.25 -44.53 12.63
C GLY A 25 7.81 -44.86 11.19
N LYS A 26 6.51 -44.81 10.88
CA LYS A 26 5.96 -45.31 9.60
C LYS A 26 5.33 -44.18 8.79
N LYS A 27 5.54 -44.21 7.47
CA LYS A 27 4.83 -43.32 6.54
C LYS A 27 3.32 -43.64 6.57
N PRO A 28 2.42 -42.64 6.63
CA PRO A 28 0.98 -42.86 6.60
C PRO A 28 0.55 -43.68 5.37
N LYS A 29 -0.31 -44.69 5.58
CA LYS A 29 -0.86 -45.51 4.49
C LYS A 29 -2.29 -45.10 4.19
N GLY A 30 -2.52 -44.57 3.00
CA GLY A 30 -3.84 -44.11 2.52
C GLY A 30 -3.78 -42.66 2.04
N PRO A 31 -4.91 -42.12 1.54
CA PRO A 31 -5.01 -40.69 1.25
C PRO A 31 -4.88 -39.85 2.54
N PRO A 32 -4.40 -38.59 2.44
CA PRO A 32 -4.37 -37.65 3.56
C PRO A 32 -5.70 -37.57 4.32
N ARG A 33 -5.64 -37.53 5.65
CA ARG A 33 -6.81 -37.29 6.51
C ARG A 33 -7.14 -35.81 6.56
N SER A 34 -8.24 -35.50 7.24
CA SER A 34 -8.69 -34.12 7.44
C SER A 34 -7.62 -33.23 8.07
N LEU A 35 -7.14 -33.64 9.24
CA LEU A 35 -6.12 -32.91 9.98
C LEU A 35 -4.82 -32.68 9.17
N ASP A 36 -4.50 -33.57 8.23
CA ASP A 36 -3.29 -33.49 7.42
C ASP A 36 -3.38 -32.33 6.40
N TRP A 37 -4.54 -32.13 5.74
CA TRP A 37 -4.74 -30.93 4.91
C TRP A 37 -4.90 -29.65 5.73
N GLU A 38 -5.41 -29.75 6.96
CA GLU A 38 -5.65 -28.64 7.87
C GLU A 38 -4.32 -28.02 8.32
N ASN A 39 -3.38 -28.88 8.74
CA ASN A 39 -2.03 -28.49 9.09
C ASN A 39 -1.22 -28.02 7.88
N ALA A 40 -1.32 -28.69 6.73
CA ALA A 40 -0.64 -28.24 5.50
C ALA A 40 -1.12 -26.85 5.05
N TRP A 41 -2.43 -26.58 5.15
CA TRP A 41 -2.98 -25.23 4.89
C TRP A 41 -2.43 -24.18 5.87
N LEU A 42 -2.40 -24.49 7.18
CA LEU A 42 -1.85 -23.61 8.20
C LEU A 42 -0.36 -23.30 7.96
N LEU A 43 0.44 -24.31 7.58
CA LEU A 43 1.84 -24.13 7.19
C LEU A 43 1.98 -23.22 5.96
N CYS A 44 1.22 -23.48 4.89
CA CYS A 44 1.21 -22.66 3.68
C CYS A 44 0.78 -21.20 3.95
N MET A 45 -0.21 -20.97 4.82
CA MET A 45 -0.61 -19.63 5.23
C MET A 45 0.48 -18.94 6.07
N LYS A 46 1.11 -19.67 6.99
CA LYS A 46 2.24 -19.17 7.78
C LYS A 46 3.42 -18.80 6.89
N MET A 47 3.80 -19.63 5.92
CA MET A 47 4.88 -19.33 4.98
C MET A 47 4.60 -18.06 4.17
N LYS A 48 3.37 -17.87 3.69
CA LYS A 48 2.95 -16.63 3.01
C LYS A 48 3.00 -15.42 3.95
N TYR A 49 2.61 -15.58 5.21
CA TYR A 49 2.77 -14.54 6.23
C TYR A 49 4.25 -14.18 6.45
N GLU A 50 5.12 -15.16 6.73
CA GLU A 50 6.56 -14.94 6.95
C GLU A 50 7.25 -14.27 5.75
N LYS A 51 6.88 -14.66 4.52
CA LYS A 51 7.41 -14.15 3.25
C LYS A 51 7.16 -12.65 3.05
N TYR A 52 5.99 -12.13 3.44
CA TYR A 52 5.59 -10.74 3.18
C TYR A 52 5.48 -9.84 4.44
N TRP A 53 5.35 -10.44 5.63
CA TRP A 53 4.98 -9.75 6.89
C TRP A 53 5.87 -10.13 8.08
N GLY A 54 6.39 -11.36 8.13
CA GLY A 54 7.19 -11.85 9.28
C GLY A 54 8.50 -11.11 9.48
N ASN A 55 9.05 -10.49 8.43
CA ASN A 55 10.17 -9.57 8.55
C ASN A 55 9.71 -8.13 8.22
N ILE A 56 9.58 -7.32 9.26
CA ILE A 56 9.15 -5.90 9.20
C ILE A 56 10.08 -5.07 8.28
N GLU A 57 11.34 -5.46 8.10
CA GLU A 57 12.32 -4.80 7.20
C GLU A 57 12.08 -5.11 5.72
N LYS A 58 11.40 -6.23 5.43
CA LYS A 58 10.97 -6.63 4.07
C LYS A 58 9.53 -6.24 3.78
N MET A 59 8.79 -5.77 4.79
CA MET A 59 7.38 -5.40 4.65
C MET A 59 7.24 -4.14 3.80
N ASN A 60 6.25 -4.11 2.91
CA ASN A 60 6.07 -3.01 1.98
C ASN A 60 5.72 -1.70 2.72
N LEU A 61 6.49 -0.64 2.45
CA LEU A 61 6.38 0.68 3.07
C LEU A 61 4.95 1.27 2.99
N LEU A 62 4.21 0.96 1.92
CA LEU A 62 2.86 1.45 1.68
C LEU A 62 1.86 1.07 2.79
N LEU A 63 2.07 -0.04 3.48
CA LEU A 63 1.17 -0.48 4.56
C LEU A 63 1.21 0.48 5.74
N PHE A 64 2.39 0.98 6.07
CA PHE A 64 2.54 1.97 7.12
C PHE A 64 2.10 3.37 6.66
N VAL A 65 2.27 3.70 5.37
CA VAL A 65 1.67 4.91 4.78
C VAL A 65 0.15 4.88 4.96
N ALA A 66 -0.50 3.74 4.68
CA ALA A 66 -1.94 3.56 4.92
C ALA A 66 -2.30 3.74 6.42
N ILE A 67 -1.47 3.25 7.35
CA ILE A 67 -1.65 3.51 8.79
C ILE A 67 -1.53 5.01 9.10
N VAL A 68 -0.58 5.76 8.52
CA VAL A 68 -0.45 7.21 8.78
C VAL A 68 -1.59 8.04 8.16
N LEU A 69 -2.18 7.55 7.06
CA LEU A 69 -3.33 8.16 6.40
C LEU A 69 -4.68 7.85 7.09
N ASP A 70 -4.78 6.76 7.87
CA ASP A 70 -5.96 6.50 8.71
C ASP A 70 -6.13 7.64 9.73
N PRO A 71 -7.29 8.32 9.80
CA PRO A 71 -7.50 9.47 10.69
C PRO A 71 -7.21 9.22 12.17
N ARG A 72 -7.35 7.97 12.64
CA ARG A 72 -7.16 7.54 14.04
C ARG A 72 -5.69 7.46 14.43
N TYR A 73 -4.81 7.29 13.46
CA TYR A 73 -3.37 7.16 13.65
C TYR A 73 -2.64 8.34 12.99
N LYS A 74 -1.37 8.54 13.35
CA LYS A 74 -0.51 9.63 12.87
C LYS A 74 0.93 9.16 12.82
N MET A 75 1.81 9.92 12.18
CA MET A 75 3.26 9.65 12.13
C MET A 75 3.87 9.34 13.52
N LYS A 76 3.42 10.02 14.58
CA LYS A 76 3.85 9.76 15.98
C LYS A 76 3.65 8.30 16.41
N TYR A 77 2.61 7.62 15.92
CA TYR A 77 2.33 6.22 16.21
C TYR A 77 3.38 5.30 15.60
N ILE A 78 3.73 5.52 14.33
CA ILE A 78 4.80 4.76 13.66
C ILE A 78 6.17 5.03 14.32
N VAL A 79 6.48 6.29 14.64
CA VAL A 79 7.72 6.65 15.35
C VAL A 79 7.85 5.89 16.67
N TYR A 80 6.77 5.78 17.44
CA TYR A 80 6.76 4.97 18.67
C TYR A 80 7.07 3.49 18.41
N TRP A 81 6.38 2.86 17.45
CA TRP A 81 6.58 1.45 17.14
C TRP A 81 7.98 1.14 16.59
N PHE A 82 8.55 2.01 15.77
CA PHE A 82 9.89 1.83 15.23
C PHE A 82 10.98 1.96 16.29
N ASN A 83 10.86 2.91 17.22
CA ASN A 83 11.77 2.98 18.37
C ASN A 83 11.61 1.79 19.33
N LYS A 84 10.45 1.08 19.30
CA LYS A 84 10.21 -0.12 20.10
C LYS A 84 10.74 -1.41 19.44
N TRP A 85 10.73 -1.49 18.12
CA TRP A 85 11.17 -2.68 17.37
C TRP A 85 12.64 -2.63 16.93
N TYR A 86 13.23 -1.44 16.80
CA TYR A 86 14.56 -1.27 16.22
C TYR A 86 15.51 -0.44 17.06
N ALA A 87 16.81 -0.70 16.88
CA ALA A 87 17.86 0.20 17.34
C ALA A 87 17.72 1.58 16.68
N LYS A 88 17.98 2.63 17.46
CA LYS A 88 17.79 4.05 17.11
C LYS A 88 18.14 4.45 15.65
N PRO A 89 19.35 4.19 15.11
CA PRO A 89 19.69 4.64 13.76
C PRO A 89 18.80 4.00 12.67
N LYS A 90 18.31 2.79 12.90
CA LYS A 90 17.42 2.07 11.98
C LYS A 90 15.97 2.56 12.10
N ALA A 91 15.52 2.85 13.33
CA ALA A 91 14.23 3.49 13.56
C ALA A 91 14.17 4.86 12.88
N GLU A 92 15.20 5.69 13.03
CA GLU A 92 15.30 7.03 12.42
C GLU A 92 15.27 6.97 10.89
N SER A 93 16.11 6.12 10.27
CA SER A 93 16.11 5.92 8.82
C SER A 93 14.74 5.47 8.26
N MET A 94 14.01 4.62 9.00
CA MET A 94 12.73 4.11 8.53
C MET A 94 11.58 5.11 8.72
N VAL A 95 11.65 6.00 9.73
CA VAL A 95 10.77 7.18 9.83
C VAL A 95 11.03 8.16 8.69
N GLU A 96 12.30 8.43 8.34
CA GLU A 96 12.68 9.31 7.24
C GLU A 96 12.17 8.79 5.89
N ASN A 97 12.35 7.49 5.63
CA ASN A 97 11.83 6.83 4.42
C ASN A 97 10.31 6.97 4.27
N MET A 98 9.54 6.87 5.37
CA MET A 98 8.09 7.11 5.33
C MET A 98 7.72 8.55 5.10
N ARG A 99 8.39 9.47 5.79
CA ARG A 99 8.13 10.90 5.62
C ARG A 99 8.34 11.29 4.17
N GLY A 100 9.47 10.92 3.57
CA GLY A 100 9.73 11.11 2.15
C GLY A 100 8.72 10.40 1.23
N ALA A 101 8.18 9.24 1.61
CA ALA A 101 7.14 8.56 0.83
C ALA A 101 5.80 9.31 0.85
N ILE A 102 5.39 9.83 2.01
CA ILE A 102 4.17 10.63 2.17
C ILE A 102 4.32 12.00 1.48
N ASP A 103 5.47 12.65 1.65
CA ASP A 103 5.76 13.94 1.01
C ASP A 103 5.73 13.81 -0.53
N ARG A 104 6.27 12.72 -1.09
CA ARG A 104 6.16 12.41 -2.53
C ARG A 104 4.73 12.11 -2.98
N LEU A 105 3.96 11.36 -2.18
CA LEU A 105 2.56 11.06 -2.48
C LEU A 105 1.70 12.33 -2.51
N TYR A 106 1.94 13.23 -1.55
CA TYR A 106 1.27 14.53 -1.49
C TYR A 106 1.68 15.44 -2.65
N ALA A 107 2.98 15.53 -2.97
CA ALA A 107 3.44 16.30 -4.12
C ALA A 107 2.81 15.82 -5.44
N HIS A 108 2.70 14.50 -5.64
CA HIS A 108 2.03 13.94 -6.80
C HIS A 108 0.53 14.29 -6.82
N TYR A 109 -0.15 14.23 -5.68
CA TYR A 109 -1.56 14.64 -5.58
C TYR A 109 -1.76 16.13 -5.92
N VAL A 110 -0.89 17.02 -5.41
CA VAL A 110 -0.94 18.46 -5.70
C VAL A 110 -0.72 18.73 -7.19
N ILE A 111 0.29 18.11 -7.81
CA ILE A 111 0.57 18.27 -9.25
C ILE A 111 -0.62 17.83 -10.11
N GLU A 112 -1.21 16.67 -9.83
CA GLU A 112 -2.41 16.20 -10.54
C GLU A 112 -3.61 17.13 -10.34
N PHE A 113 -3.80 17.68 -9.13
CA PHE A 113 -4.85 18.65 -8.84
C PHE A 113 -4.65 19.99 -9.55
N GLU A 114 -3.41 20.49 -9.62
CA GLU A 114 -3.04 21.70 -10.34
C GLU A 114 -3.20 21.53 -11.86
N ILE A 115 -2.81 20.36 -12.41
CA ILE A 115 -3.04 20.02 -13.83
C ILE A 115 -4.54 19.93 -14.12
N ALA A 116 -5.32 19.24 -13.29
CA ALA A 116 -6.77 19.15 -13.45
C ALA A 116 -7.42 20.54 -13.39
N SER A 117 -7.03 21.40 -12.44
CA SER A 117 -7.54 22.76 -12.32
C SER A 117 -7.13 23.66 -13.50
N SER A 118 -5.90 23.52 -13.99
CA SER A 118 -5.37 24.29 -15.13
C SER A 118 -5.92 23.83 -16.49
N SER A 119 -6.36 22.58 -16.59
CA SER A 119 -6.94 22.00 -17.82
C SER A 119 -8.27 22.61 -18.26
N THR A 120 -8.79 23.59 -17.51
CA THR A 120 -9.91 24.45 -17.94
C THR A 120 -9.45 25.60 -18.86
N SER A 121 -8.16 25.73 -19.19
CA SER A 121 -7.69 26.70 -20.20
C SER A 121 -6.51 26.24 -21.06
N VAL A 122 -6.66 26.51 -22.37
CA VAL A 122 -5.68 26.39 -23.48
C VAL A 122 -5.50 24.99 -24.11
N SER A 123 -6.03 24.88 -25.33
CA SER A 123 -5.64 23.90 -26.34
C SER A 123 -4.66 24.52 -27.34
N VAL A 124 -3.54 23.86 -27.63
CA VAL A 124 -2.88 23.86 -28.95
C VAL A 124 -2.35 22.45 -29.21
N ASN A 125 -2.63 21.91 -30.40
CA ASN A 125 -2.47 20.48 -30.72
C ASN A 125 -1.10 20.08 -31.26
N GLY A 126 -0.78 18.79 -31.01
CA GLY A 126 -0.09 17.91 -31.96
C GLY A 126 0.49 16.67 -31.29
N SER A 127 -0.04 15.45 -31.45
CA SER A 127 -1.25 14.91 -32.10
C SER A 127 -1.44 13.46 -31.57
N CYS A 128 -2.59 12.76 -31.58
CA CYS A 128 -3.94 12.91 -32.14
C CYS A 128 -4.98 12.43 -31.06
N VAL A 129 -6.31 12.29 -31.21
CA VAL A 129 -7.30 12.16 -32.31
C VAL A 129 -8.54 13.02 -32.03
N THR A 130 -9.35 13.31 -33.05
CA THR A 130 -10.48 14.27 -32.99
C THR A 130 -11.81 13.67 -32.49
N PHE A 131 -12.47 14.37 -31.56
CA PHE A 131 -13.92 14.30 -31.36
C PHE A 131 -14.45 15.74 -31.13
N ASP A 132 -15.23 16.27 -32.07
CA ASP A 132 -15.83 17.60 -31.94
C ASP A 132 -17.16 17.53 -31.17
N VAL A 133 -17.37 18.46 -30.23
CA VAL A 133 -18.68 19.08 -29.96
C VAL A 133 -18.44 20.47 -29.37
N ALA A 134 -19.16 21.47 -29.90
CA ALA A 134 -18.96 22.86 -29.55
C ALA A 134 -19.66 23.27 -28.25
N SER A 135 -19.13 24.28 -27.57
CA SER A 135 -19.94 25.23 -26.81
C SER A 135 -19.29 26.62 -26.76
N SER A 136 -20.13 27.63 -26.58
CA SER A 136 -19.82 29.05 -26.80
C SER A 136 -19.04 29.71 -25.67
N SER A 137 -18.24 30.71 -26.02
CA SER A 137 -17.48 31.55 -25.09
C SER A 137 -18.36 32.34 -24.11
N MET A 138 -17.91 32.47 -22.87
CA MET A 138 -18.21 33.63 -22.00
C MET A 138 -17.06 33.88 -21.01
N SER A 139 -17.04 35.08 -20.42
CA SER A 139 -15.81 35.81 -20.13
C SER A 139 -15.28 35.73 -18.69
N SER A 140 -14.00 36.12 -18.57
CA SER A 140 -13.22 36.39 -17.34
C SER A 140 -14.00 36.94 -16.13
N ALA A 141 -13.72 36.36 -14.96
CA ALA A 141 -13.71 37.04 -13.67
C ALA A 141 -12.57 36.45 -12.81
N SER A 142 -11.83 37.30 -12.09
CA SER A 142 -10.72 36.88 -11.23
C SER A 142 -11.20 36.76 -9.78
N ASP A 143 -11.39 35.53 -9.28
CA ASP A 143 -11.69 35.28 -7.87
C ASP A 143 -10.84 34.13 -7.33
N THR A 144 -9.98 34.44 -6.35
CA THR A 144 -9.16 33.46 -5.62
C THR A 144 -9.98 32.81 -4.51
N HIS A 145 -10.92 31.93 -4.87
CA HIS A 145 -11.68 31.15 -3.90
C HIS A 145 -10.97 29.83 -3.56
N ASP A 146 -10.13 29.83 -2.52
CA ASP A 146 -9.57 28.61 -1.92
C ASP A 146 -10.70 27.78 -1.29
N PRO A 147 -11.03 26.58 -1.83
CA PRO A 147 -12.14 25.77 -1.33
C PRO A 147 -11.96 25.32 0.12
N TRP A 148 -10.71 25.19 0.58
CA TRP A 148 -10.40 24.70 1.93
C TRP A 148 -10.66 25.76 2.99
N LYS A 149 -10.59 27.05 2.66
CA LYS A 149 -10.96 28.13 3.61
C LYS A 149 -12.43 28.08 3.96
N SER A 150 -13.30 27.97 2.95
CA SER A 150 -14.74 27.89 3.14
C SER A 150 -15.13 26.67 3.98
N ALA A 151 -14.55 25.49 3.68
CA ALA A 151 -14.78 24.28 4.47
C ALA A 151 -14.27 24.36 5.92
N VAL A 152 -13.18 25.10 6.18
CA VAL A 152 -12.66 25.33 7.55
C VAL A 152 -13.55 26.29 8.32
N GLU A 153 -14.04 27.37 7.69
CA GLU A 153 -14.96 28.33 8.31
C GLU A 153 -16.33 27.70 8.60
N GLU A 154 -16.86 26.86 7.70
CA GLU A 154 -18.08 26.09 7.92
C GLU A 154 -17.95 25.13 9.13
N PHE A 155 -16.82 24.43 9.25
CA PHE A 155 -16.54 23.56 10.40
C PHE A 155 -16.42 24.34 11.71
N GLN A 156 -15.87 25.56 11.70
CA GLN A 156 -15.78 26.39 12.89
C GLN A 156 -17.15 26.95 13.30
N HIS A 157 -18.00 27.32 12.34
CA HIS A 157 -19.37 27.78 12.61
C HIS A 157 -20.27 26.65 13.15
N HIS A 158 -19.99 25.38 12.83
CA HIS A 158 -20.74 24.24 13.37
C HIS A 158 -20.36 23.80 14.79
N LEU A 159 -19.33 24.43 15.38
CA LEU A 159 -18.82 24.12 16.73
C LEU A 159 -19.06 25.23 17.76
N ALA A 160 -19.78 26.30 17.38
CA ALA A 160 -20.10 27.47 18.21
C ALA A 160 -21.53 27.42 18.76
#